data_AF-A0AAV5WTE3-F1
#
_entry.id   AF-A0AAV5WTE3-F1
#
_cell.length_a   1.000
_cell.length_b   1.000
_cell.length_c   1.000
_cell.angle_alpha   90.00
_cell.angle_beta   90.00
_cell.angle_gamma   90.00
#
_symmetry.space_group_name_H-M   'P 1'
#
loop_
_entity.id
_entity.type
_entity.pdbx_description
1 polymer ?
#
loop_
_entity_poly.entity_id
_entity_poly.type
_entity_poly.pdbx_seq_one_letter_code
_entity_poly.pdbx_strand_id
1 'polypeptide(L)'
;MTFLRRIKQVPVRNVIAGSIAFLMFMIEATIAAYEFRQSSESFMALISCIVFSVLATTSLMYTWGMVARNECLLLPLLTRQVILTPLFGVFIIFWWIGAMLSYFDLVHYGSPISSLSTSEFFVITGLILTVSFVIFTQISIVLYKGYKRLDSEVLDLLSNGHVLRSHTFPPTDV
;
A
#
# COMPACT_ATOMS: atom_id res chain seq x y z
N MET A 1 18.89 -12.81 -30.64
CA MET A 1 18.91 -13.21 -29.21
C MET A 1 18.18 -12.24 -28.26
N THR A 2 17.75 -11.06 -28.71
CA THR A 2 17.12 -10.02 -27.86
C THR A 2 15.60 -10.15 -27.70
N PHE A 3 14.94 -10.97 -28.52
CA PHE A 3 13.47 -11.12 -28.54
C PHE A 3 12.96 -12.15 -27.51
N LEU A 4 13.72 -13.24 -27.30
CA LEU A 4 13.38 -14.28 -26.32
C LEU A 4 13.56 -13.83 -24.86
N ARG A 5 14.36 -12.79 -24.61
CA ARG A 5 14.46 -12.16 -23.28
C ARG A 5 13.21 -11.35 -22.93
N ARG A 6 12.47 -10.89 -23.96
CA ARG A 6 11.27 -10.06 -23.83
C ARG A 6 10.00 -10.86 -23.56
N ILE A 7 10.00 -12.19 -23.73
CA ILE A 7 8.84 -13.06 -23.47
C ILE A 7 8.92 -13.71 -22.07
N LYS A 8 10.12 -13.84 -21.50
CA LYS A 8 10.33 -14.50 -20.19
C LYS A 8 10.37 -13.57 -18.98
N GLN A 9 10.61 -12.26 -19.15
CA GLN A 9 10.56 -11.26 -18.07
C GLN A 9 9.15 -10.69 -17.80
N VAL A 10 8.14 -11.18 -18.53
CA VAL A 10 6.82 -10.57 -18.66
C VAL A 10 5.85 -10.85 -17.51
N PRO A 11 5.82 -12.05 -16.88
CA PRO A 11 4.89 -12.32 -15.77
C PRO A 11 5.46 -11.99 -14.37
N VAL A 12 6.80 -12.00 -14.21
CA VAL A 12 7.42 -12.04 -12.87
C VAL A 12 7.08 -10.81 -12.02
N ARG A 13 7.05 -9.61 -12.59
CA ARG A 13 6.84 -8.38 -11.82
C ARG A 13 5.39 -8.17 -11.37
N ASN A 14 4.42 -8.60 -12.19
CA ASN A 14 3.01 -8.56 -11.80
C ASN A 14 2.73 -9.63 -10.75
N VAL A 15 3.34 -10.82 -10.88
CA VAL A 15 3.30 -11.84 -9.82
C VAL A 15 3.88 -11.30 -8.51
N ILE A 16 5.04 -10.62 -8.55
CA ILE A 16 5.63 -9.99 -7.35
C ILE A 16 4.69 -8.94 -6.75
N ALA A 17 4.16 -8.01 -7.53
CA ALA A 17 3.24 -6.98 -7.04
C ALA A 17 1.98 -7.60 -6.41
N GLY A 18 1.49 -8.72 -6.96
CA GLY A 18 0.33 -9.44 -6.45
C GLY A 18 0.62 -10.21 -5.20
N SER A 19 1.77 -10.87 -5.12
CA SER A 19 2.23 -11.51 -3.90
C SER A 19 2.39 -10.50 -2.77
N ILE A 20 2.93 -9.31 -3.05
CA ILE A 20 3.03 -8.22 -2.06
C ILE A 20 1.65 -7.75 -1.61
N ALA A 21 0.73 -7.46 -2.55
CA ALA A 21 -0.62 -7.02 -2.20
C ALA A 21 -1.41 -8.11 -1.43
N PHE A 22 -1.21 -9.38 -1.76
CA PHE A 22 -1.80 -10.50 -1.03
C PHE A 22 -1.23 -10.63 0.39
N LEU A 23 0.08 -10.47 0.56
CA LEU A 23 0.71 -10.43 1.89
C LEU A 23 0.18 -9.26 2.73
N MET A 24 0.04 -8.07 2.12
CA MET A 24 -0.57 -6.91 2.78
C MET A 24 -2.00 -7.22 3.23
N PHE A 25 -2.80 -7.83 2.36
CA PHE A 25 -4.15 -8.28 2.71
C PHE A 25 -4.15 -9.23 3.91
N MET A 26 -3.30 -10.26 3.92
CA MET A 26 -3.23 -11.22 5.03
C MET A 26 -2.86 -10.54 6.36
N ILE A 27 -1.92 -9.59 6.33
CA ILE A 27 -1.51 -8.83 7.52
C ILE A 27 -2.67 -7.95 8.01
N GLU A 28 -3.28 -7.17 7.12
CA GLU A 28 -4.38 -6.27 7.45
C GLU A 28 -5.62 -7.02 7.97
N ALA A 29 -5.95 -8.16 7.35
CA ALA A 29 -7.06 -9.00 7.78
C ALA A 29 -6.80 -9.64 9.17
N THR A 30 -5.55 -10.02 9.45
CA THR A 30 -5.17 -10.56 10.76
C THR A 30 -5.30 -9.50 11.86
N ILE A 31 -4.84 -8.28 11.58
CA ILE A 31 -4.98 -7.13 12.51
C ILE A 31 -6.46 -6.81 12.70
N ALA A 32 -7.26 -6.75 11.63
CA ALA A 32 -8.69 -6.51 11.74
C ALA A 32 -9.39 -7.58 12.59
N ALA A 33 -9.03 -8.86 12.43
CA ALA A 33 -9.60 -9.95 13.25
C ALA A 33 -9.20 -9.83 14.73
N TYR A 34 -7.97 -9.39 15.01
CA TYR A 34 -7.51 -9.13 16.37
C TYR A 34 -8.27 -7.97 17.02
N GLU A 35 -8.39 -6.85 16.32
CA GLU A 35 -9.12 -5.65 16.76
C GLU A 35 -10.62 -5.93 16.91
N PHE A 36 -11.20 -6.77 16.04
CA PHE A 36 -12.60 -7.20 16.16
C PHE A 36 -12.84 -7.95 17.48
N ARG A 37 -11.90 -8.81 17.89
CA ARG A 37 -11.98 -9.51 19.17
C ARG A 37 -11.90 -8.55 20.35
N GLN A 38 -11.10 -7.51 20.23
CA GLN A 38 -10.93 -6.48 21.25
C GLN A 38 -12.05 -5.41 21.23
N SER A 39 -12.84 -5.35 20.15
CA SER A 39 -13.86 -4.31 19.93
C SER A 39 -14.98 -4.30 20.98
N SER A 40 -15.21 -5.43 21.66
CA SER A 40 -16.16 -5.51 22.77
C SER A 40 -15.75 -4.68 23.99
N GLU A 41 -14.45 -4.39 24.14
CA GLU A 41 -13.90 -3.71 25.31
C GLU A 41 -13.67 -2.21 25.07
N SER A 42 -13.59 -1.76 23.82
CA SER A 42 -13.21 -0.38 23.50
C SER A 42 -13.73 0.09 22.14
N PHE A 43 -14.38 1.25 22.14
CA PHE A 43 -14.85 1.91 20.92
C PHE A 43 -13.71 2.25 19.93
N MET A 44 -12.52 2.57 20.46
CA MET A 44 -11.34 2.81 19.62
C MET A 44 -10.91 1.55 18.84
N ALA A 45 -11.05 0.36 19.44
CA ALA A 45 -10.76 -0.91 18.77
C ALA A 45 -11.81 -1.24 17.69
N LEU A 46 -13.04 -0.76 17.83
CA LEU A 46 -14.06 -0.87 16.79
C LEU A 46 -13.75 0.03 15.59
N ILE A 47 -13.32 1.27 15.82
CA ILE A 47 -12.89 2.18 14.75
C ILE A 47 -11.67 1.62 14.02
N SER A 48 -10.64 1.18 14.73
CA SER A 48 -9.45 0.58 14.13
C SER A 48 -9.82 -0.65 13.30
N CYS A 49 -10.69 -1.53 13.79
CA CYS A 49 -11.18 -2.70 13.07
C CYS A 49 -11.84 -2.31 11.72
N ILE A 50 -12.71 -1.31 11.72
CA ILE A 50 -13.36 -0.83 10.49
C ILE A 50 -12.32 -0.31 9.50
N VAL A 51 -11.38 0.51 9.97
CA VAL A 51 -10.30 1.04 9.13
C VAL A 51 -9.51 -0.13 8.53
N PHE A 52 -8.98 -1.05 9.34
CA PHE A 52 -8.19 -2.18 8.83
C PHE A 52 -8.98 -3.11 7.91
N SER A 53 -10.29 -3.25 8.10
CA SER A 53 -11.15 -4.03 7.19
C SER A 53 -11.29 -3.36 5.82
N VAL A 54 -11.44 -2.03 5.78
CA VAL A 54 -11.44 -1.27 4.51
C VAL A 54 -10.08 -1.37 3.82
N LEU A 55 -8.99 -1.27 4.59
CA LEU A 55 -7.63 -1.44 4.08
C LEU A 55 -7.44 -2.83 3.45
N ALA A 56 -7.82 -3.90 4.16
CA ALA A 56 -7.76 -5.26 3.65
C ALA A 56 -8.58 -5.44 2.36
N THR A 57 -9.78 -4.86 2.32
CA THR A 57 -10.64 -4.91 1.12
C THR A 57 -9.98 -4.25 -0.08
N THR A 58 -9.33 -3.09 0.09
CA THR A 58 -8.59 -2.44 -1.00
C THR A 58 -7.41 -3.28 -1.51
N SER A 59 -6.69 -3.94 -0.60
CA SER A 59 -5.60 -4.87 -0.94
C SER A 59 -6.11 -6.08 -1.70
N LEU A 60 -7.27 -6.62 -1.31
CA LEU A 60 -7.94 -7.73 -2.01
C LEU A 60 -8.39 -7.31 -3.41
N MET A 61 -9.03 -6.14 -3.55
CA MET A 61 -9.46 -5.60 -4.84
C MET A 61 -8.28 -5.47 -5.82
N TYR A 62 -7.10 -5.10 -5.34
CA TYR A 62 -5.90 -5.04 -6.18
C TYR A 62 -5.45 -6.43 -6.67
N THR A 63 -5.42 -7.43 -5.78
CA THR A 63 -5.07 -8.80 -6.18
C THR A 63 -6.06 -9.35 -7.22
N TRP A 64 -7.36 -9.09 -7.01
CA TRP A 64 -8.41 -9.47 -7.95
C TRP A 64 -8.31 -8.70 -9.26
N GLY A 65 -8.05 -7.38 -9.20
CA GLY A 65 -7.89 -6.52 -10.37
C GLY A 65 -6.76 -6.96 -11.28
N MET A 66 -5.68 -7.50 -10.71
CA MET A 66 -4.59 -8.08 -11.52
C MET A 66 -4.96 -9.41 -12.17
N VAL A 67 -5.72 -10.27 -11.49
CA VAL A 67 -6.20 -11.54 -12.06
C VAL A 67 -7.22 -11.28 -13.18
N ALA A 68 -8.17 -10.38 -12.92
CA ALA A 68 -9.24 -10.00 -13.84
C ALA A 68 -8.79 -9.00 -14.93
N ARG A 69 -7.55 -8.51 -14.88
CA ARG A 69 -7.00 -7.45 -15.75
C ARG A 69 -7.92 -6.21 -15.85
N ASN A 70 -8.50 -5.79 -14.73
CA ASN A 70 -9.41 -4.64 -14.66
C ASN A 70 -8.75 -3.48 -13.92
N GLU A 71 -8.58 -2.36 -14.61
CA GLU A 71 -7.92 -1.14 -14.11
C GLU A 71 -8.67 -0.47 -12.96
N CYS A 72 -10.00 -0.48 -13.01
CA CYS A 72 -10.84 0.15 -11.99
C CYS A 72 -10.67 -0.48 -10.60
N LEU A 73 -10.30 -1.77 -10.54
CA LEU A 73 -10.07 -2.48 -9.28
C LEU A 73 -8.66 -2.27 -8.71
N LEU A 74 -7.73 -1.78 -9.51
CA LEU A 74 -6.35 -1.50 -9.09
C LEU A 74 -6.20 -0.10 -8.51
N LEU A 75 -6.97 0.85 -9.05
CA LEU A 75 -6.98 2.26 -8.65
C LEU A 75 -7.12 2.49 -7.14
N PRO A 76 -8.03 1.81 -6.40
CA PRO A 76 -8.24 2.08 -4.98
C PRO A 76 -6.99 1.91 -4.11
N LEU A 77 -6.20 0.84 -4.35
CA LEU A 77 -4.97 0.61 -3.59
C LEU A 77 -3.89 1.63 -3.95
N LEU A 78 -3.77 1.99 -5.23
CA LEU A 78 -2.83 3.02 -5.69
C LEU A 78 -3.14 4.39 -5.09
N THR A 79 -4.41 4.80 -5.14
CA THR A 79 -4.87 6.07 -4.55
C THR A 79 -4.59 6.10 -3.06
N ARG A 80 -4.89 5.00 -2.35
CA ARG A 80 -4.54 4.84 -0.93
C ARG A 80 -3.05 5.02 -0.69
N GLN A 81 -2.19 4.38 -1.49
CA GLN A 81 -0.74 4.46 -1.34
C GLN A 81 -0.20 5.88 -1.60
N VAL A 82 -0.75 6.57 -2.61
CA VAL A 82 -0.37 7.94 -2.98
C VAL A 82 -0.75 8.94 -1.90
N ILE A 83 -1.83 8.71 -1.15
CA ILE A 83 -2.24 9.59 -0.04
C ILE A 83 -1.46 9.26 1.23
N LEU A 84 -1.31 7.97 1.58
CA LEU A 84 -0.67 7.57 2.84
C LEU A 84 0.85 7.78 2.85
N THR A 85 1.52 7.58 1.73
CA THR A 85 2.99 7.75 1.65
C THR A 85 3.44 9.18 2.01
N PRO A 86 2.90 10.26 1.41
CA PRO A 86 3.31 11.62 1.77
C PRO A 86 2.88 12.00 3.19
N LEU A 87 1.72 11.55 3.68
CA LEU A 87 1.30 11.77 5.06
C LEU A 87 2.30 11.16 6.06
N PHE A 88 2.75 9.92 5.80
CA PHE A 88 3.75 9.27 6.64
C PHE A 88 5.11 9.97 6.54
N GLY A 89 5.49 10.48 5.36
CA GLY A 89 6.68 11.32 5.20
C GLY A 89 6.62 12.60 6.04
N VAL A 90 5.49 13.31 6.04
CA VAL A 90 5.28 14.50 6.88
C VAL A 90 5.34 14.15 8.37
N PHE A 91 4.76 13.04 8.78
CA PHE A 91 4.85 12.56 10.15
C PHE A 91 6.30 12.32 10.59
N ILE A 92 7.13 11.74 9.72
CA ILE A 92 8.56 11.53 9.99
C ILE A 92 9.30 12.85 10.17
N ILE A 93 8.97 13.88 9.37
CA ILE A 93 9.55 15.22 9.54
C ILE A 93 9.21 15.76 10.93
N PHE A 94 7.95 15.70 11.36
CA PHE A 94 7.56 16.11 12.72
C PHE A 94 8.27 15.30 13.80
N TRP A 95 8.46 14.00 13.58
CA TRP A 95 9.19 13.14 14.51
C TRP A 95 10.65 13.57 14.66
N TRP A 96 11.33 13.88 13.55
CA TRP A 96 12.71 14.38 13.58
C TRP A 96 12.83 15.77 14.23
N ILE A 97 11.83 16.64 14.05
CA ILE A 97 11.77 17.92 14.78
C ILE A 97 11.65 17.65 16.28
N GLY A 98 10.80 16.71 16.69
CA GLY A 98 10.69 16.27 18.08
C GLY A 98 12.01 15.71 18.64
N ALA A 99 12.72 14.90 17.84
CA ALA A 99 14.04 14.38 18.20
C ALA A 99 15.05 15.50 18.41
N MET A 100 15.08 16.52 17.55
CA MET A 100 15.95 17.69 17.72
C MET A 100 15.60 18.51 18.97
N LEU A 101 14.32 18.67 19.27
CA LEU A 101 13.86 19.36 20.49
C LEU A 101 14.21 18.59 21.77
N SER A 102 14.26 17.25 21.70
CA SER A 102 14.68 16.41 22.84
C SER A 102 16.15 16.60 23.24
N TYR A 103 17.02 17.00 22.30
CA TYR A 103 18.42 17.33 22.61
C TYR A 103 18.57 18.63 23.41
N PHE A 104 17.62 19.56 23.27
CA PHE A 104 17.58 20.80 24.04
C PHE A 104 16.82 20.67 25.37
N ASP A 105 16.49 19.44 25.77
CA ASP A 105 15.70 19.12 26.96
C ASP A 105 14.32 19.83 27.01
N LEU A 106 13.85 20.31 25.85
CA LEU A 106 12.59 21.05 25.72
C LEU A 106 11.37 20.10 25.73
N VAL A 107 11.60 18.81 25.51
CA VAL A 107 10.57 17.77 25.43
C VAL A 107 10.85 16.72 26.49
N HIS A 108 10.14 16.81 27.61
CA HIS A 108 10.16 15.80 28.66
C HIS A 108 9.16 14.69 28.34
N TYR A 109 9.59 13.74 27.51
CA TYR A 109 8.85 12.51 27.27
C TYR A 109 9.50 11.39 28.07
N GLY A 110 8.75 10.76 28.98
CA GLY A 110 9.25 9.59 29.70
C GLY A 110 9.48 8.45 28.71
N SER A 111 10.73 8.00 28.57
CA SER A 111 11.01 6.84 27.72
C SER A 111 10.26 5.62 28.28
N PRO A 112 9.50 4.87 27.46
CA PRO A 112 8.85 3.64 27.91
C PRO A 112 9.85 2.50 28.18
N ILE A 113 11.12 2.71 27.80
CA ILE A 113 12.23 1.78 28.01
C ILE A 113 13.16 2.41 29.05
N SER A 114 13.15 1.85 30.25
CA SER A 114 13.88 2.36 31.42
C SER A 114 15.40 2.45 31.26
N SER A 115 15.97 1.80 30.23
CA SER A 115 17.41 1.81 29.93
C SER A 115 17.85 2.84 28.89
N LEU A 116 16.92 3.57 28.26
CA LEU A 116 17.23 4.53 27.19
C LEU A 116 16.90 5.95 27.61
N SER A 117 17.81 6.88 27.33
CA SER A 117 17.49 8.31 27.45
C SER A 117 16.43 8.71 26.43
N THR A 118 15.66 9.77 26.74
CA THR A 118 14.58 10.25 25.87
C THR A 118 15.07 10.57 24.46
N SER A 119 16.25 11.18 24.33
CA SER A 119 16.85 11.53 23.04
C SER A 119 17.26 10.30 22.23
N GLU A 120 17.88 9.31 22.85
CA GLU A 120 18.24 8.04 22.19
C GLU A 120 16.99 7.31 21.68
N PHE A 121 15.91 7.29 22.48
CA PHE A 121 14.64 6.70 22.07
C PHE A 121 14.07 7.39 20.83
N PHE A 122 14.05 8.73 20.80
CA PHE A 122 13.55 9.49 19.65
C PHE A 122 14.38 9.23 18.38
N VAL A 123 15.71 9.19 18.50
CA VAL A 123 16.61 8.95 17.35
C VAL A 123 16.48 7.52 16.82
N ILE A 124 16.49 6.51 17.71
CA ILE A 124 16.35 5.10 17.30
C ILE A 124 14.99 4.90 16.63
N THR A 125 13.91 5.41 17.23
CA THR A 125 12.57 5.30 16.65
C THR A 125 12.48 6.06 15.32
N GLY A 126 13.09 7.24 15.23
CA GLY A 126 13.16 8.03 13.99
C GLY A 126 13.91 7.31 12.86
N LEU A 127 15.02 6.64 13.18
CA LEU A 127 15.76 5.81 12.24
C LEU A 127 14.92 4.62 11.74
N ILE A 128 14.26 3.90 12.65
CA ILE A 128 13.38 2.78 12.29
C ILE A 128 12.23 3.25 11.40
N LEU A 129 11.60 4.37 11.74
CA LEU A 129 10.54 4.98 10.92
C LEU A 129 11.05 5.37 9.53
N THR A 130 12.24 5.93 9.43
CA THR A 130 12.85 6.35 8.16
C THR A 130 13.17 5.15 7.27
N VAL A 131 13.78 4.09 7.83
CA VAL A 131 14.04 2.84 7.10
C VAL A 131 12.73 2.21 6.63
N SER A 132 11.73 2.16 7.50
CA SER A 132 10.40 1.64 7.18
C SER A 132 9.77 2.44 6.04
N PHE A 133 9.87 3.77 6.06
CA PHE A 133 9.37 4.65 4.98
C PHE A 133 10.05 4.39 3.64
N VAL A 134 11.36 4.17 3.63
CA VAL A 134 12.09 3.83 2.40
C VAL A 134 11.57 2.50 1.84
N ILE A 135 11.41 1.48 2.69
CA ILE A 135 10.86 0.17 2.27
C ILE A 135 9.44 0.33 1.72
N PHE A 136 8.56 1.05 2.42
CA PHE A 136 7.20 1.32 1.96
C PHE A 136 7.18 2.07 0.63
N THR A 137 8.04 3.05 0.44
CA THR A 137 8.15 3.80 -0.82
C THR A 137 8.59 2.89 -1.96
N GLN A 138 9.54 1.99 -1.73
CA GLN A 138 9.95 1.02 -2.74
C GLN A 138 8.80 0.09 -3.13
N ILE A 139 8.03 -0.39 -2.14
CA ILE A 139 6.81 -1.17 -2.39
C ILE A 139 5.81 -0.37 -3.23
N SER A 140 5.54 0.89 -2.88
CA SER A 140 4.67 1.79 -3.65
C SER A 140 5.09 1.92 -5.11
N ILE A 141 6.39 2.07 -5.36
CA ILE A 141 6.95 2.19 -6.72
C ILE A 141 6.76 0.88 -7.50
N VAL A 142 6.96 -0.27 -6.85
CA VAL A 142 6.75 -1.59 -7.49
C VAL A 142 5.29 -1.77 -7.88
N LEU A 143 4.35 -1.44 -6.99
CA LEU A 143 2.90 -1.51 -7.29
C LEU A 143 2.50 -0.55 -8.42
N TYR A 144 3.02 0.68 -8.41
CA TYR A 144 2.77 1.66 -9.48
C TYR A 144 3.30 1.20 -10.83
N LYS A 145 4.52 0.64 -10.86
CA LYS A 145 5.09 0.04 -12.08
C LYS A 145 4.30 -1.19 -12.53
N GLY A 146 3.69 -1.95 -11.62
CA GLY A 146 2.77 -3.04 -11.95
C GLY A 146 1.54 -2.52 -12.70
N TYR A 147 0.91 -1.47 -12.16
CA TYR A 147 -0.26 -0.83 -12.76
C TYR A 147 0.01 -0.22 -14.14
N LYS A 148 1.04 0.64 -14.27
CA LYS A 148 1.38 1.30 -15.54
C LYS A 148 1.61 0.32 -16.69
N ARG A 149 2.08 -0.89 -16.36
CA ARG A 149 2.28 -1.95 -17.34
C ARG A 149 0.96 -2.56 -17.80
N LEU A 150 0.03 -2.81 -16.87
CA LEU A 150 -1.28 -3.34 -17.22
C LEU A 150 -2.04 -2.37 -18.13
N ASP A 151 -2.02 -1.08 -17.80
CA ASP A 151 -2.60 0.00 -18.61
C ASP A 151 -2.03 0.00 -20.05
N SER A 152 -0.70 -0.11 -20.20
CA SER A 152 -0.09 -0.23 -21.53
C SER A 152 -0.48 -1.51 -22.28
N GLU A 153 -0.65 -2.64 -21.57
CA GLU A 153 -1.06 -3.92 -22.19
C GLU A 153 -2.53 -3.88 -22.63
N VAL A 154 -3.40 -3.23 -21.86
CA VAL A 154 -4.81 -3.01 -22.22
C VAL A 154 -4.92 -2.07 -23.43
N LEU A 155 -4.15 -0.98 -23.43
CA LEU A 155 -4.11 -0.04 -24.55
C LEU A 155 -3.62 -0.71 -25.85
N ASP A 156 -2.58 -1.55 -25.77
CA ASP A 156 -2.08 -2.33 -26.91
C ASP A 156 -3.11 -3.34 -27.42
N LEU A 157 -3.92 -3.96 -26.54
CA LEU A 157 -5.00 -4.87 -26.93
C LEU A 157 -6.16 -4.14 -27.64
N LEU A 158 -6.51 -2.95 -27.16
CA LEU A 158 -7.51 -2.09 -27.78
C LEU A 158 -7.03 -1.54 -29.14
N SER A 159 -5.76 -1.13 -29.22
CA SER A 159 -5.14 -0.62 -30.45
C SER A 159 -4.97 -1.71 -31.52
N ASN A 160 -4.74 -2.97 -31.13
CA ASN A 160 -4.60 -4.10 -32.06
C ASN A 160 -5.95 -4.71 -32.50
N GLY A 161 -7.08 -4.06 -32.21
CA GLY A 161 -8.37 -4.40 -32.81
C GLY A 161 -9.14 -5.54 -32.14
N HIS A 162 -8.74 -5.99 -30.95
CA HIS A 162 -9.63 -6.81 -30.13
C HIS A 162 -10.62 -5.90 -29.40
N VAL A 163 -11.65 -5.50 -30.14
CA VAL A 163 -12.88 -4.93 -29.59
C VAL A 163 -13.42 -5.95 -28.58
N LEU A 164 -13.24 -5.68 -27.29
CA LEU A 164 -13.99 -6.37 -26.25
C LEU A 164 -15.45 -5.94 -26.48
N ARG A 165 -16.19 -6.78 -27.19
CA ARG A 165 -17.61 -6.58 -27.47
C ARG A 165 -18.34 -6.53 -26.13
N SER A 166 -18.49 -5.33 -25.59
CA SER A 166 -19.32 -5.08 -24.42
C SER A 166 -20.74 -5.47 -24.84
N HIS A 167 -21.28 -6.50 -24.19
CA HIS A 167 -22.68 -6.92 -24.36
C HIS A 167 -23.66 -5.96 -23.66
N THR A 168 -23.21 -4.77 -23.25
CA THR A 168 -23.96 -3.83 -22.42
C THR A 168 -24.79 -2.81 -23.20
N PHE A 169 -24.68 -2.75 -24.52
CA PHE A 169 -25.55 -1.91 -25.34
C PHE A 169 -26.30 -2.76 -26.37
N PRO A 170 -27.64 -2.83 -26.29
CA PRO A 170 -28.42 -3.41 -27.37
C PRO A 170 -28.26 -2.53 -28.62
N PRO A 171 -28.24 -3.13 -29.83
CA PRO A 171 -28.19 -2.36 -31.06
C PRO A 171 -29.42 -1.44 -31.12
N THR A 172 -29.19 -0.16 -31.35
CA THR A 172 -30.25 0.74 -31.80
C THR A 172 -30.66 0.29 -33.19
N ASP A 173 -31.85 -0.30 -33.28
CA ASP A 173 -32.51 -0.58 -34.55
C ASP A 173 -32.64 0.72 -35.34
N VAL A 174 -32.14 0.69 -36.58
CA VAL A 174 -32.34 1.71 -37.63
C VAL A 174 -33.62 1.42 -38.40
#